data_AF-A0A524A136-F1
#
_entry.id   AF-A0A524A136-F1
#
_cell.length_a   1.000
_cell.length_b   1.000
_cell.length_c   1.000
_cell.angle_alpha   90.00
_cell.angle_beta   90.00
_cell.angle_gamma   90.00
#
_symmetry.space_group_name_H-M   'P 1'
#
loop_
_entity.id
_entity.type
_entity.pdbx_description
1 polymer ?
#
loop_
_entity_poly.entity_id
_entity_poly.type
_entity_poly.pdbx_seq_one_letter_code
_entity_poly.pdbx_strand_id
1 'polypeptide(L)'
;IGKSESALVLISRGHRFVCDDVVHVKRENGSRLVGKAPPISCNFMEIRGLGIINIKEIFGSKAVLKRSAIDLVIKLEKRQREKEDDRLGLKTPEDYEILGVKIPQMNIPVAPGRNIATLIEVACKVYILKEKGYHAPQDIVRKLNRALSLR
;
A
#
# COMPACT_ATOMS: atom_id res chain seq x y z
N ILE A 1 1.80 9.56 11.16
CA ILE A 1 1.22 9.28 9.82
C ILE A 1 0.45 8.00 10.00
N GLY A 2 -0.86 8.00 9.74
CA GLY A 2 -1.81 7.01 10.27
C GLY A 2 -1.71 5.62 9.66
N LYS A 3 -0.54 4.97 9.75
CA LYS A 3 -0.26 3.63 9.22
C LYS A 3 -1.06 2.59 9.99
N SER A 4 -0.90 2.53 11.31
CA SER A 4 -1.55 1.56 12.18
C SER A 4 -3.07 1.76 12.21
N GLU A 5 -3.56 3.02 12.20
CA GLU A 5 -4.98 3.33 12.09
C GLU A 5 -5.57 2.90 10.74
N SER A 6 -4.84 3.10 9.64
CA SER A 6 -5.27 2.62 8.33
C SER A 6 -5.24 1.09 8.26
N ALA A 7 -4.22 0.46 8.84
CA ALA A 7 -4.12 -1.00 8.92
C ALA A 7 -5.30 -1.59 9.69
N LEU A 8 -5.70 -0.96 10.81
CA LEU A 8 -6.87 -1.39 11.59
C LEU A 8 -8.17 -1.31 10.77
N VAL A 9 -8.36 -0.25 9.99
CA VAL A 9 -9.51 -0.12 9.08
C VAL A 9 -9.47 -1.15 7.96
N LEU A 10 -8.29 -1.50 7.45
CA LEU A 10 -8.14 -2.56 6.45
C LEU A 10 -8.49 -3.93 7.07
N ILE A 11 -8.01 -4.21 8.28
CA ILE A 11 -8.31 -5.46 8.98
C ILE A 11 -9.81 -5.60 9.23
N SER A 12 -10.50 -4.53 9.68
CA SER A 12 -11.95 -4.56 9.89
C SER A 12 -12.76 -4.75 8.60
N ARG A 13 -12.15 -4.46 7.43
CA ARG A 13 -12.71 -4.74 6.10
C ARG A 13 -12.36 -6.14 5.57
N GLY A 14 -11.71 -6.99 6.37
CA GLY A 14 -11.38 -8.37 6.03
C GLY A 14 -10.00 -8.58 5.42
N HIS A 15 -9.15 -7.55 5.37
CA HIS A 15 -7.74 -7.73 5.00
C HIS A 15 -6.96 -8.41 6.11
N ARG A 16 -5.79 -8.97 5.77
CA ARG A 16 -4.98 -9.74 6.70
C ARG A 16 -3.75 -8.97 7.16
N PHE A 17 -3.52 -8.97 8.46
CA PHE A 17 -2.38 -8.37 9.13
C PHE A 17 -1.18 -9.32 9.15
N VAL A 18 0.02 -8.82 8.90
CA VAL A 18 1.26 -9.58 9.04
C VAL A 18 2.09 -9.07 10.21
N CYS A 19 2.32 -7.76 10.26
CA CYS A 19 3.20 -7.11 11.23
C CYS A 19 2.92 -5.60 11.29
N ASP A 20 3.31 -4.98 12.40
CA ASP A 20 3.37 -3.53 12.59
C ASP A 20 4.80 -3.13 13.00
N ASP A 21 5.15 -1.87 12.70
CA ASP A 21 6.45 -1.23 12.97
C ASP A 21 7.69 -1.88 12.32
N VAL A 22 8.11 -3.06 12.81
CA VAL A 22 9.31 -3.77 12.34
C VAL A 22 8.92 -4.98 11.49
N VAL A 23 9.51 -5.06 10.29
CA VAL A 23 9.29 -6.15 9.33
C VAL A 23 10.60 -6.90 9.08
N HIS A 24 10.62 -8.20 9.35
CA HIS A 24 11.71 -9.06 8.91
C HIS A 24 11.48 -9.47 7.46
N VAL A 25 12.33 -8.97 6.57
CA VAL A 25 12.28 -9.29 5.14
C VAL A 25 13.35 -10.31 4.78
N LYS A 26 12.97 -11.33 4.01
CA LYS A 26 13.87 -12.32 3.43
C LYS A 26 13.65 -12.41 1.93
N ARG A 27 14.74 -12.62 1.18
CA ARG A 27 14.70 -12.97 -0.24
C ARG A 27 14.59 -14.50 -0.39
N GLU A 28 13.56 -14.96 -1.08
CA GLU A 28 13.29 -16.35 -1.44
C GLU A 28 13.33 -16.51 -2.97
N ASN A 29 13.77 -17.68 -3.46
CA ASN A 29 13.76 -18.05 -4.88
C ASN A 29 14.37 -16.99 -5.82
N GLY A 30 15.47 -16.37 -5.40
CA GLY A 30 16.26 -15.46 -6.24
C GLY A 30 15.71 -14.04 -6.38
N SER A 31 14.39 -13.79 -6.38
CA SER A 31 13.86 -12.41 -6.55
C SER A 31 12.62 -12.09 -5.70
N ARG A 32 11.99 -13.09 -5.07
CA ARG A 32 10.78 -12.87 -4.31
C ARG A 32 11.12 -12.40 -2.91
N LEU A 33 10.54 -11.28 -2.48
CA LEU A 33 10.65 -10.83 -1.11
C LEU A 33 9.46 -11.31 -0.27
N VAL A 34 9.76 -11.79 0.94
CA VAL A 34 8.77 -12.24 1.90
C VAL A 34 8.99 -11.52 3.21
N GLY A 35 7.94 -10.85 3.70
CA GLY A 35 7.91 -10.15 4.98
C GLY A 35 7.20 -10.97 6.06
N LYS A 36 7.67 -10.86 7.31
CA LYS A 36 7.02 -11.42 8.51
C LYS A 36 7.29 -10.54 9.73
N ALA A 37 6.45 -10.69 10.75
CA ALA A 37 6.73 -10.11 12.07
C ALA A 37 7.94 -10.77 12.74
N PRO A 38 8.72 -10.03 13.54
CA PRO A 38 9.55 -10.60 14.60
C PRO A 38 8.69 -11.47 15.55
N PRO A 39 9.25 -12.53 16.16
CA PRO A 39 8.48 -13.40 17.06
C PRO A 39 7.83 -12.64 18.23
N ILE A 40 8.53 -11.65 18.79
CA ILE A 40 8.08 -10.89 19.97
C ILE A 40 6.89 -9.97 19.67
N SER A 41 6.80 -9.41 18.46
CA SER A 41 5.72 -8.48 18.06
C SER A 41 4.65 -9.14 17.19
N CYS A 42 4.71 -10.47 17.03
CA CYS A 42 3.75 -11.22 16.23
C CYS A 42 2.31 -11.02 16.74
N ASN A 43 1.39 -10.62 15.86
CA ASN A 43 -0.01 -10.29 16.14
C ASN A 43 -0.25 -9.01 16.98
N PHE A 44 0.80 -8.31 17.43
CA PHE A 44 0.63 -7.08 18.20
C PHE A 44 0.74 -5.84 17.31
N MET A 45 0.02 -4.79 17.69
CA MET A 45 0.02 -3.47 17.05
C MET A 45 -0.06 -2.38 18.12
N GLU A 46 0.66 -1.28 17.94
CA GLU A 46 0.50 -0.08 18.78
C GLU A 46 -0.53 0.85 18.15
N ILE A 47 -1.53 1.26 18.95
CA ILE A 47 -2.50 2.26 18.55
C ILE A 47 -2.49 3.39 19.58
N ARG A 48 -2.17 4.59 19.11
CA ARG A 48 -2.17 5.79 19.95
C ARG A 48 -3.55 5.99 20.59
N GLY A 49 -3.56 6.14 21.91
CA GLY A 49 -4.78 6.30 22.70
C GLY A 49 -5.40 4.99 23.21
N LEU A 50 -5.02 3.84 22.64
CA LEU A 50 -5.43 2.52 23.13
C LEU A 50 -4.26 1.70 23.71
N GLY A 51 -3.03 1.98 23.30
CA GLY A 51 -1.85 1.22 23.66
C GLY A 51 -1.63 0.02 22.73
N ILE A 52 -0.96 -1.01 23.25
CA ILE A 52 -0.67 -2.24 22.49
C ILE A 52 -1.89 -3.15 22.49
N ILE A 53 -2.32 -3.56 21.31
CA ILE A 53 -3.46 -4.47 21.10
C ILE A 53 -3.01 -5.77 20.43
N ASN A 54 -3.76 -6.85 20.66
CA ASN A 54 -3.56 -8.13 19.97
C ASN A 54 -4.59 -8.31 18.86
N ILE A 55 -4.15 -8.20 17.61
CA ILE A 55 -5.00 -8.26 16.42
C ILE A 55 -5.67 -9.63 16.28
N LYS A 56 -4.96 -10.71 16.60
CA LYS A 56 -5.50 -12.07 16.48
C LYS A 56 -6.63 -12.32 17.47
N GLU A 57 -6.51 -11.84 18.70
CA GLU A 57 -7.55 -12.03 19.72
C GLU A 57 -8.78 -11.15 19.44
N ILE A 58 -8.60 -9.97 18.84
CA ILE A 58 -9.71 -9.05 18.52
C ILE A 58 -10.45 -9.46 17.24
N PHE A 59 -9.73 -9.78 16.16
CA PHE A 59 -10.32 -10.01 14.83
C PHE A 59 -10.30 -11.50 14.40
N GLY A 60 -9.78 -12.37 15.25
CA GLY A 60 -9.71 -13.81 15.01
C GLY A 60 -8.51 -14.25 14.16
N SER A 61 -8.29 -15.56 14.11
CA SER A 61 -7.16 -16.18 13.41
C SER A 61 -7.13 -15.92 11.90
N LYS A 62 -8.29 -15.66 11.27
CA LYS A 62 -8.39 -15.37 9.84
C LYS A 62 -7.88 -13.97 9.47
N ALA A 63 -7.81 -13.06 10.44
CA ALA A 63 -7.35 -11.69 10.24
C ALA A 63 -5.83 -11.55 10.24
N VAL A 64 -5.07 -12.62 10.52
CA VAL A 64 -3.61 -12.58 10.59
C VAL A 64 -2.95 -13.57 9.64
N LEU A 65 -1.73 -13.25 9.20
CA LEU A 65 -0.86 -14.09 8.40
C LEU A 65 0.54 -14.13 9.02
N LYS A 66 1.16 -15.31 9.02
CA LYS A 66 2.53 -15.47 9.53
C LYS A 66 3.57 -14.77 8.65
N ARG A 67 3.34 -14.72 7.34
CA ARG A 67 4.20 -14.11 6.33
C ARG A 67 3.41 -13.78 5.07
N SER A 68 3.88 -12.82 4.29
CA SER A 68 3.35 -12.50 2.96
C SER A 68 4.47 -12.13 2.01
N ALA A 69 4.25 -12.34 0.71
CA ALA A 69 5.09 -11.69 -0.29
C ALA A 69 4.91 -10.16 -0.23
N ILE A 70 5.94 -9.43 -0.63
CA ILE A 70 5.94 -7.98 -0.75
C ILE A 70 5.98 -7.64 -2.24
N ASP A 71 4.82 -7.33 -2.81
CA ASP A 71 4.67 -7.08 -4.25
C ASP A 71 4.50 -5.59 -4.59
N LEU A 72 4.14 -4.76 -3.60
CA LEU A 72 3.89 -3.33 -3.76
C LEU A 72 4.27 -2.58 -2.48
N VAL A 73 4.95 -1.43 -2.63
CA VAL A 73 5.22 -0.49 -1.54
C VAL A 73 4.32 0.74 -1.69
N ILE A 74 3.50 1.02 -0.67
CA ILE A 74 2.71 2.25 -0.63
C ILE A 74 3.33 3.21 0.37
N LYS A 75 3.93 4.28 -0.13
CA LYS A 75 4.56 5.32 0.67
C LYS A 75 3.55 6.41 1.01
N LEU A 76 3.28 6.58 2.29
CA LEU A 76 2.43 7.65 2.79
C LEU A 76 3.25 8.93 2.98
N GLU A 77 2.99 9.96 2.17
CA GLU A 77 3.77 11.20 2.17
C GLU A 77 2.97 12.35 2.80
N LYS A 78 3.62 13.18 3.64
CA LYS A 78 2.99 14.44 4.07
C LYS A 78 2.89 15.35 2.85
N ARG A 79 1.71 15.94 2.62
CA ARG A 79 1.51 16.90 1.53
C ARG A 79 2.47 18.09 1.70
N GLN A 80 3.42 18.24 0.78
CA GLN A 80 4.24 19.44 0.67
C GLN A 80 3.47 20.48 -0.14
N ARG A 81 3.36 21.72 0.36
CA ARG A 81 2.59 22.79 -0.30
C ARG A 81 3.14 23.17 -1.68
N GLU A 82 4.40 22.87 -1.93
CA GLU A 82 5.15 23.32 -3.11
C GLU A 82 5.33 22.24 -4.19
N LYS A 83 4.95 20.99 -3.94
CA LYS A 83 4.97 19.94 -4.98
C LYS A 83 3.63 19.91 -5.71
N GLU A 84 3.69 20.08 -7.04
CA GLU A 84 2.58 19.69 -7.90
C GLU A 84 2.38 18.17 -7.80
N ASP A 85 1.27 17.76 -7.19
CA ASP A 85 0.82 16.37 -7.23
C ASP A 85 0.54 15.98 -8.69
N ASP A 86 1.04 14.82 -9.12
CA ASP A 86 0.65 14.26 -10.41
C ASP A 86 -0.81 13.80 -10.36
N ARG A 87 -1.70 14.68 -10.82
CA ARG A 87 -3.15 14.45 -10.82
C ARG A 87 -3.60 13.42 -11.85
N LEU A 88 -2.80 13.19 -12.89
CA LEU A 88 -3.14 12.29 -13.99
C LEU A 88 -2.59 10.88 -13.75
N GLY A 89 -1.61 10.71 -12.84
CA GLY A 89 -0.96 9.43 -12.59
C GLY A 89 -0.13 8.94 -13.78
N LEU A 90 0.38 9.89 -14.57
CA LEU A 90 1.24 9.62 -15.73
C LEU A 90 2.69 9.37 -15.32
N LYS A 91 3.12 9.95 -14.19
CA LYS A 91 4.42 9.72 -13.58
C LYS A 91 4.34 8.47 -12.72
N THR A 92 5.22 7.52 -12.99
CA THR A 92 5.43 6.38 -12.10
C THR A 92 6.57 6.76 -11.15
N PRO A 93 6.37 6.67 -9.82
CA PRO A 93 7.46 6.89 -8.89
C PRO A 93 8.54 5.83 -9.07
N GLU A 94 9.76 6.13 -8.64
CA GLU A 94 10.82 5.13 -8.62
C GLU A 94 10.43 3.94 -7.73
N ASP A 95 10.81 2.74 -8.18
CA ASP A 95 10.67 1.52 -7.41
C ASP A 95 11.42 1.63 -6.08
N TYR A 96 10.89 0.97 -5.06
CA TYR A 96 11.51 0.89 -3.75
C TYR A 96 12.41 -0.33 -3.69
N GLU A 97 13.69 -0.14 -3.36
CA GLU A 97 14.66 -1.24 -3.29
C GLU A 97 14.72 -1.85 -1.89
N ILE A 98 14.58 -3.18 -1.81
CA ILE A 98 14.72 -3.95 -0.57
C ILE A 98 15.62 -5.16 -0.88
N LEU A 99 16.74 -5.30 -0.17
CA LEU A 99 17.71 -6.39 -0.36
C LEU A 99 18.14 -6.59 -1.83
N GLY A 100 18.36 -5.48 -2.56
CA GLY A 100 18.74 -5.48 -3.96
C GLY A 100 17.63 -5.89 -4.94
N VAL A 101 16.38 -5.97 -4.49
CA VAL A 101 15.21 -6.22 -5.34
C VAL A 101 14.37 -4.96 -5.42
N LYS A 102 14.05 -4.53 -6.64
CA LYS A 102 13.17 -3.39 -6.90
C LYS A 102 11.72 -3.82 -6.80
N ILE A 103 10.95 -3.15 -5.95
CA ILE A 103 9.52 -3.37 -5.74
C ILE A 103 8.76 -2.14 -6.24
N PRO A 104 7.70 -2.31 -7.05
CA PRO A 104 6.85 -1.21 -7.48
C PRO A 104 6.41 -0.35 -6.29
N GLN A 105 6.48 0.97 -6.45
CA GLN A 105 6.09 1.93 -5.43
C GLN A 105 4.88 2.76 -5.89
N MET A 106 4.05 3.18 -4.93
CA MET A 106 3.03 4.22 -5.12
C MET A 106 3.08 5.19 -3.94
N ASN A 107 2.95 6.49 -4.23
CA ASN A 107 2.94 7.52 -3.19
C ASN A 107 1.52 8.01 -2.97
N ILE A 108 1.05 8.01 -1.71
CA ILE A 108 -0.27 8.54 -1.34
C ILE A 108 -0.07 9.74 -0.42
N PRO A 109 -0.50 10.94 -0.83
CA PRO A 109 -0.43 12.11 0.02
C PRO A 109 -1.45 12.06 1.15
N VAL A 110 -0.96 12.25 2.37
CA VAL A 110 -1.73 12.26 3.61
C VAL A 110 -2.12 13.69 3.94
N ALA A 111 -3.43 13.89 4.13
CA ALA A 111 -4.03 15.15 4.55
C ALA A 111 -5.22 14.86 5.49
N PRO A 112 -5.55 15.79 6.41
CA PRO A 112 -6.75 15.67 7.24
C PRO A 112 -8.00 15.41 6.39
N GLY A 113 -8.91 14.58 6.89
CA GLY A 113 -10.17 14.22 6.21
C GLY A 113 -10.05 13.18 5.09
N ARG A 114 -8.84 12.72 4.73
CA ARG A 114 -8.67 11.64 3.74
C ARG A 114 -8.80 10.26 4.38
N ASN A 115 -9.62 9.40 3.78
CA ASN A 115 -9.67 7.98 4.12
C ASN A 115 -8.48 7.24 3.48
N ILE A 116 -7.37 7.16 4.21
CA ILE A 116 -6.13 6.56 3.72
C ILE A 116 -6.28 5.06 3.44
N ALA A 117 -7.05 4.33 4.27
CA ALA A 117 -7.32 2.91 4.05
C ALA A 117 -8.00 2.65 2.70
N THR A 118 -9.03 3.43 2.36
CA THR A 118 -9.67 3.33 1.04
C THR A 118 -8.70 3.63 -0.11
N LEU A 119 -7.83 4.63 0.04
CA LEU A 119 -6.83 4.95 -0.97
C LEU A 119 -5.81 3.82 -1.15
N ILE A 120 -5.40 3.15 -0.06
CA ILE A 120 -4.55 1.96 -0.10
C ILE A 120 -5.24 0.82 -0.87
N GLU A 121 -6.51 0.53 -0.60
CA GLU A 121 -7.25 -0.51 -1.32
C GLU A 121 -7.35 -0.23 -2.82
N VAL A 122 -7.66 1.02 -3.18
CA VAL A 122 -7.74 1.44 -4.58
C VAL A 122 -6.37 1.37 -5.25
N ALA A 123 -5.30 1.77 -4.56
CA ALA A 123 -3.93 1.64 -5.08
C ALA A 123 -3.57 0.18 -5.38
N CYS A 124 -3.90 -0.76 -4.49
CA CYS A 124 -3.72 -2.18 -4.75
C CYS A 124 -4.50 -2.65 -6.00
N LYS A 125 -5.74 -2.19 -6.19
CA LYS A 125 -6.53 -2.51 -7.40
C LYS A 125 -5.93 -1.90 -8.67
N VAL A 126 -5.41 -0.67 -8.59
CA VAL A 126 -4.71 -0.02 -9.70
C VAL A 126 -3.45 -0.80 -10.06
N TYR A 127 -2.68 -1.25 -9.07
CA TYR A 127 -1.52 -2.10 -9.28
C TYR A 127 -1.90 -3.40 -10.01
N ILE A 128 -2.93 -4.12 -9.52
CA ILE A 128 -3.43 -5.34 -10.18
C ILE A 128 -3.88 -5.08 -11.63
N LEU A 129 -4.49 -3.93 -11.92
CA LEU A 129 -4.88 -3.57 -13.28
C LEU A 129 -3.67 -3.29 -14.18
N LYS A 130 -2.63 -2.61 -13.65
CA LYS A 130 -1.37 -2.39 -14.38
C LYS A 130 -0.68 -3.71 -14.71
N GLU A 131 -0.64 -4.67 -13.78
CA GLU A 131 -0.12 -6.02 -14.03
C GLU A 131 -0.89 -6.77 -15.12
N LYS A 132 -2.17 -6.42 -15.32
CA LYS A 132 -3.02 -6.94 -16.41
C LYS A 132 -2.90 -6.12 -17.71
N GLY A 133 -2.00 -5.15 -17.78
CA GLY A 133 -1.79 -4.28 -18.93
C GLY A 133 -2.79 -3.12 -19.08
N TYR A 134 -3.61 -2.85 -18.06
CA TYR A 134 -4.58 -1.75 -18.11
C TYR A 134 -4.06 -0.49 -17.38
N HIS A 135 -3.92 0.59 -18.16
CA HIS A 135 -3.46 1.91 -17.67
C HIS A 135 -4.54 2.97 -17.90
N ALA A 136 -5.32 3.28 -16.86
CA ALA A 136 -6.40 4.26 -16.93
C ALA A 136 -5.96 5.66 -17.43
N PRO A 137 -4.79 6.21 -17.03
CA PRO A 137 -4.32 7.51 -17.54
C PRO A 137 -4.09 7.52 -19.05
N GLN A 138 -3.53 6.44 -19.60
CA GLN A 138 -3.32 6.31 -21.03
C GLN A 138 -4.65 6.13 -21.78
N ASP A 139 -5.59 5.41 -21.17
CA ASP A 139 -6.92 5.21 -21.77
C ASP A 139 -7.70 6.51 -21.91
N ILE A 140 -7.71 7.35 -20.87
CA ILE A 140 -8.41 8.64 -20.94
C ILE A 140 -7.74 9.60 -21.92
N VAL A 141 -6.40 9.62 -21.99
CA VAL A 141 -5.65 10.42 -22.97
C VAL A 141 -5.99 10.00 -24.41
N ARG A 142 -6.04 8.69 -24.70
CA ARG A 142 -6.46 8.19 -26.02
C ARG A 142 -7.88 8.63 -26.39
N LYS A 143 -8.81 8.56 -25.44
CA LYS A 143 -10.20 8.98 -25.64
C LYS A 143 -10.31 10.49 -25.89
N LEU A 144 -9.57 11.32 -25.14
CA LEU A 144 -9.53 12.77 -25.37
C LEU A 144 -8.98 13.11 -26.75
N ASN A 145 -7.85 12.53 -27.15
CA ASN A 145 -7.23 12.81 -28.44
C ASN A 145 -8.18 12.47 -29.60
N ARG A 146 -8.91 11.35 -29.51
CA ARG A 146 -9.92 10.97 -30.50
C ARG A 146 -11.08 11.96 -30.57
N ALA A 147 -11.52 12.49 -29.43
CA ALA A 147 -12.60 13.48 -29.39
C ALA A 147 -12.17 14.83 -29.99
N LEU A 148 -10.90 15.21 -29.80
CA LEU A 148 -10.34 16.45 -30.35
C LEU A 148 -10.07 16.37 -31.86
N SER A 149 -9.71 15.20 -32.39
CA SER A 149 -9.47 15.01 -33.84
C SER A 149 -10.74 14.94 -34.70
N LEU A 150 -11.92 14.88 -34.07
CA LEU A 150 -13.23 14.86 -34.73
C LEU A 150 -13.86 16.27 -34.80
N ARG A 151 -13.11 17.30 -34.42
CA ARG A 151 -13.44 18.73 -34.60
C ARG A 151 -12.54 19.32 -35.67
#